data_AF-A0A1Z2TP42-F1
#
_entry.id   AF-A0A1Z2TP42-F1
#
_cell.length_a   1.000
_cell.length_b   1.000
_cell.length_c   1.000
_cell.angle_alpha   90.00
_cell.angle_beta   90.00
_cell.angle_gamma   90.00
#
_symmetry.space_group_name_H-M   'P 1'
#
loop_
_entity.id
_entity.type
_entity.pdbx_description
1 polymer ?
#
loop_
_entity_poly.entity_id
_entity_poly.type
_entity_poly.pdbx_seq_one_letter_code
_entity_poly.pdbx_strand_id
1 'polypeptide(L)'
;MELEPLRMQVFFPASLEIQEELLKAGFRVPYDKESGRKTPIPVVVSSREERRIRRSRLLKARDFESDGKFAMLSGEKTSIEFELTERGFLVLRPKPIEYHLEEMGFVSVPPRVWGTWASFSLPFSAYNELVDFLAEVRKDNGNGFYTASRGSGGRIEVYAYKGRKGKDLGIPVFGYSLGLHGLTLAEEYFLEKAKENEVPEERLRYIKLGLRKRKETKAGLKVGLVWENGRPVEITLKLSTTEPRVKIQGLYGEIVGKSRGELARTEGWYIVVHAGDFITALETVGRAFGGNPY
;
A
#
# COMPACT_ATOMS: atom_id res chain seq x y z
N MET A 1 5.78 -16.39 -10.76
CA MET A 1 4.33 -16.38 -11.03
C MET A 1 3.88 -14.92 -11.11
N GLU A 2 2.95 -14.57 -12.00
CA GLU A 2 2.40 -13.21 -12.10
C GLU A 2 0.88 -13.24 -12.02
N LEU A 3 0.31 -12.37 -11.20
CA LEU A 3 -1.14 -12.30 -10.96
C LEU A 3 -1.64 -10.87 -11.18
N GLU A 4 -2.86 -10.73 -11.67
CA GLU A 4 -3.55 -9.44 -11.81
C GLU A 4 -4.46 -9.16 -10.60
N PRO A 5 -4.13 -8.15 -9.77
CA PRO A 5 -4.99 -7.72 -8.67
C PRO A 5 -6.32 -7.13 -9.14
N LEU A 6 -7.36 -7.31 -8.34
CA LEU A 6 -8.60 -6.54 -8.43
C LEU A 6 -8.34 -5.07 -8.15
N ARG A 7 -7.51 -4.79 -7.14
CA ARG A 7 -7.21 -3.43 -6.65
C ARG A 7 -5.81 -3.34 -6.06
N MET A 8 -5.19 -2.18 -6.22
CA MET A 8 -3.94 -1.80 -5.59
C MET A 8 -4.04 -0.36 -5.07
N GLN A 9 -3.59 -0.12 -3.84
CA GLN A 9 -3.52 1.20 -3.24
C GLN A 9 -2.22 1.35 -2.44
N VAL A 10 -1.44 2.40 -2.71
CA VAL A 10 -0.25 2.77 -1.92
C VAL A 10 -0.39 4.19 -1.39
N PHE A 11 -0.44 4.30 -0.06
CA PHE A 11 -0.79 5.50 0.68
C PHE A 11 0.47 6.28 1.10
N PHE A 12 1.19 6.87 0.14
CA PHE A 12 2.35 7.73 0.44
C PHE A 12 2.07 8.89 1.41
N PRO A 13 0.85 9.49 1.47
CA PRO A 13 0.48 10.43 2.54
C PRO A 13 0.67 9.92 3.97
N ALA A 14 0.69 8.60 4.18
CA ALA A 14 0.92 8.01 5.50
C ALA A 14 2.40 8.11 5.94
N SER A 15 3.29 8.64 5.08
CA SER A 15 4.72 8.85 5.35
C SER A 15 5.02 10.29 5.73
N LEU A 16 5.45 10.46 6.98
CA LEU A 16 5.99 11.74 7.42
C LEU A 16 7.37 12.01 6.82
N GLU A 17 8.11 10.96 6.46
CA GLU A 17 9.41 11.09 5.83
C GLU A 17 9.30 11.82 4.48
N ILE A 18 8.38 11.39 3.60
CA ILE A 18 8.15 12.05 2.30
C ILE A 18 7.60 13.47 2.51
N GLN A 19 6.73 13.66 3.50
CA GLN A 19 6.22 14.99 3.83
C GLN A 19 7.34 15.95 4.23
N GLU A 20 8.24 15.52 5.10
CA GLU A 20 9.39 16.33 5.52
C GLU A 20 10.34 16.62 4.36
N GLU A 21 10.59 15.64 3.49
CA GLU A 21 11.42 15.82 2.29
C GLU A 21 10.85 16.92 1.38
N LEU A 22 9.54 16.89 1.13
CA LEU A 22 8.86 17.90 0.31
C LEU A 22 8.89 19.29 0.97
N LEU A 23 8.69 19.37 2.28
CA LEU A 23 8.78 20.62 3.04
C LEU A 23 10.19 21.22 2.96
N LYS A 24 11.24 20.40 3.11
CA LYS A 24 12.65 20.81 2.97
C LYS A 24 12.95 21.31 1.55
N ALA A 25 12.32 20.72 0.54
CA ALA A 25 12.46 21.15 -0.85
C ALA A 25 11.74 22.48 -1.17
N GLY A 26 10.84 22.94 -0.28
CA GLY A 26 10.11 24.20 -0.39
C GLY A 26 8.62 24.04 -0.74
N PHE A 27 8.12 22.82 -0.88
CA PHE A 27 6.69 22.60 -1.12
C PHE A 27 5.87 22.93 0.13
N ARG A 28 4.65 23.44 -0.09
CA ARG A 28 3.67 23.64 0.96
C ARG A 28 2.74 22.42 1.09
N VAL A 29 3.18 21.42 1.86
CA VAL A 29 2.51 20.11 2.02
C VAL A 29 1.86 19.93 3.40
N PRO A 30 0.66 19.32 3.50
CA PRO A 30 -0.22 18.96 2.38
C PRO A 30 -1.07 20.13 1.88
N TYR A 31 -1.21 21.18 2.70
CA TYR A 31 -2.05 22.33 2.42
C TYR A 31 -1.54 23.55 3.18
N ASP A 32 -1.36 24.66 2.46
CA ASP A 32 -1.10 25.98 3.01
C ASP A 32 -2.41 26.75 3.21
N LYS A 33 -2.77 26.99 4.47
CA LYS A 33 -3.92 27.82 4.87
C LYS A 33 -3.73 29.30 4.55
N GLU A 34 -2.49 29.80 4.45
CA GLU A 34 -2.23 31.22 4.21
C GLU A 34 -2.37 31.55 2.72
N SER A 35 -1.70 30.78 1.86
CA SER A 35 -1.78 30.96 0.41
C SER A 35 -2.95 30.21 -0.25
N GLY A 36 -3.60 29.28 0.46
CA GLY A 36 -4.61 28.38 -0.09
C GLY A 36 -4.06 27.27 -0.99
N ARG A 37 -2.72 27.16 -1.15
CA ARG A 37 -2.07 26.17 -2.02
C ARG A 37 -2.25 24.74 -1.49
N LYS A 38 -2.70 23.82 -2.35
CA LYS A 38 -2.90 22.39 -2.03
C LYS A 38 -1.86 21.52 -2.71
N THR A 39 -1.06 20.84 -1.91
CA THR A 39 -0.01 19.91 -2.35
C THR A 39 -0.10 18.59 -1.58
N PRO A 40 -1.23 17.85 -1.67
CA PRO A 40 -1.34 16.56 -1.03
C PRO A 40 -0.32 15.57 -1.60
N ILE A 41 0.28 14.74 -0.76
CA ILE A 41 1.06 13.60 -1.27
C ILE A 41 0.06 12.66 -1.98
N PRO A 42 0.37 12.08 -3.14
CA PRO A 42 -0.59 11.26 -3.86
C PRO A 42 -0.72 9.85 -3.30
N VAL A 43 -1.92 9.30 -3.30
CA VAL A 43 -2.15 7.85 -3.21
C VAL A 43 -2.10 7.28 -4.62
N VAL A 44 -1.27 6.26 -4.85
CA VAL A 44 -1.25 5.52 -6.12
C VAL A 44 -2.33 4.46 -6.06
N VAL A 45 -3.28 4.52 -6.99
CA VAL A 45 -4.44 3.62 -7.02
C VAL A 45 -4.57 2.98 -8.40
N SER A 46 -4.83 1.68 -8.42
CA SER A 46 -5.23 0.95 -9.61
C SER A 46 -6.42 0.06 -9.27
N SER A 47 -7.45 0.06 -10.12
CA SER A 47 -8.66 -0.74 -9.94
C SER A 47 -9.07 -1.39 -11.25
N ARG A 48 -9.17 -2.72 -11.27
CA ARG A 48 -9.59 -3.47 -12.47
C ARG A 48 -11.02 -3.13 -12.91
N GLU A 49 -11.88 -2.80 -11.96
CA GLU A 49 -13.25 -2.35 -12.20
C GLU A 49 -13.31 -0.84 -12.33
N GLU A 50 -14.28 -0.36 -13.13
CA GLU A 50 -14.60 1.05 -13.26
C GLU A 50 -14.82 1.69 -11.89
N ARG A 51 -14.25 2.88 -11.68
CA ARG A 51 -14.42 3.63 -10.43
C ARG A 51 -15.04 5.00 -10.68
N ARG A 52 -16.15 5.22 -9.98
CA ARG A 52 -16.69 6.56 -9.73
C ARG A 52 -16.01 7.19 -8.53
N ILE A 53 -15.25 8.26 -8.75
CA ILE A 53 -14.58 9.00 -7.68
C ILE A 53 -15.02 10.46 -7.67
N ARG A 54 -14.99 11.11 -6.51
CA ARG A 54 -15.24 12.56 -6.47
C ARG A 54 -14.13 13.27 -7.24
N ARG A 55 -14.50 14.18 -8.14
CA ARG A 55 -13.53 14.92 -8.97
C ARG A 55 -12.51 15.68 -8.13
N SER A 56 -12.92 16.17 -6.96
CA SER A 56 -12.07 16.86 -5.99
C SER A 56 -11.04 15.97 -5.29
N ARG A 57 -11.15 14.64 -5.40
CA ARG A 57 -10.14 13.68 -4.90
C ARG A 57 -9.19 13.23 -6.00
N LEU A 58 -9.54 13.39 -7.27
CA LEU A 58 -8.69 12.99 -8.39
C LEU A 58 -7.58 14.02 -8.59
N LEU A 59 -6.34 13.62 -8.34
CA LEU A 59 -5.16 14.44 -8.57
C LEU A 59 -4.68 14.33 -10.02
N LYS A 60 -4.55 13.10 -10.53
CA LYS A 60 -4.06 12.83 -11.88
C LYS A 60 -4.60 11.48 -12.36
N ALA A 61 -4.98 11.40 -13.63
CA ALA A 61 -5.31 10.18 -14.36
C ALA A 61 -4.96 10.42 -15.83
N ARG A 62 -4.80 9.36 -16.63
CA ARG A 62 -4.57 9.50 -18.08
C ARG A 62 -5.83 10.01 -18.77
N ASP A 63 -6.89 9.20 -18.73
CA ASP A 63 -8.17 9.48 -19.36
C ASP A 63 -9.31 9.24 -18.37
N PHE A 64 -10.31 10.14 -18.36
CA PHE A 64 -11.51 9.98 -17.55
C PHE A 64 -12.65 10.86 -18.07
N GLU A 65 -13.89 10.39 -17.90
CA GLU A 65 -15.08 11.21 -18.10
C GLU A 65 -15.46 11.93 -16.81
N SER A 66 -16.04 13.13 -16.90
CA SER A 66 -16.41 13.90 -15.70
C SER A 66 -17.73 14.63 -15.88
N ASP A 67 -18.63 14.45 -14.91
CA ASP A 67 -19.89 15.21 -14.78
C ASP A 67 -19.69 16.55 -14.03
N GLY A 68 -18.44 16.91 -13.71
CA GLY A 68 -18.03 18.08 -12.93
C GLY A 68 -17.93 17.81 -11.42
N LYS A 69 -18.72 16.86 -10.90
CA LYS A 69 -18.70 16.46 -9.47
C LYS A 69 -17.95 15.16 -9.26
N PHE A 70 -18.05 14.24 -10.21
CA PHE A 70 -17.46 12.93 -10.22
C PHE A 70 -16.64 12.73 -11.49
N ALA A 71 -15.54 12.00 -11.34
CA ALA A 71 -14.79 11.43 -12.44
C ALA A 71 -15.12 9.93 -12.53
N MET A 72 -15.37 9.46 -13.75
CA MET A 72 -15.52 8.06 -14.09
C MET A 72 -14.21 7.59 -14.70
N LEU A 73 -13.53 6.70 -13.99
CA LEU A 73 -12.27 6.08 -14.42
C LEU A 73 -12.60 4.69 -14.96
N SER A 74 -12.17 4.41 -16.18
CA SER A 74 -12.22 3.06 -16.75
C SER A 74 -11.42 2.07 -15.91
N GLY A 75 -11.63 0.77 -16.16
CA GLY A 75 -10.84 -0.28 -15.53
C GLY A 75 -9.36 -0.12 -15.84
N GLU A 76 -8.53 -0.20 -14.81
CA GLU A 76 -7.08 -0.01 -14.86
C GLU A 76 -6.35 -1.33 -14.65
N LYS A 77 -5.20 -1.47 -15.31
CA LYS A 77 -4.34 -2.65 -15.22
C LYS A 77 -3.21 -2.51 -14.21
N THR A 78 -3.02 -3.55 -13.40
CA THR A 78 -1.85 -3.70 -12.52
C THR A 78 -1.48 -5.18 -12.43
N SER A 79 -0.23 -5.49 -12.11
CA SER A 79 0.18 -6.87 -11.85
C SER A 79 1.02 -6.97 -10.59
N ILE A 80 1.08 -8.17 -10.00
CA ILE A 80 2.01 -8.51 -8.94
C ILE A 80 2.75 -9.76 -9.35
N GLU A 81 4.05 -9.63 -9.50
CA GLU A 81 4.95 -10.76 -9.69
C GLU A 81 5.34 -11.33 -8.32
N PHE A 82 5.21 -12.64 -8.20
CA PHE A 82 5.63 -13.46 -7.07
C PHE A 82 6.84 -14.28 -7.48
N GLU A 83 7.99 -13.98 -6.87
CA GLU A 83 9.25 -14.68 -7.08
C GLU A 83 9.67 -15.41 -5.79
N LEU A 84 9.86 -16.73 -5.88
CA LEU A 84 10.43 -17.53 -4.82
C LEU A 84 11.96 -17.58 -4.99
N THR A 85 12.68 -17.12 -3.98
CA THR A 85 14.15 -17.15 -3.97
C THR A 85 14.68 -18.48 -3.43
N GLU A 86 15.90 -18.85 -3.82
CA GLU A 86 16.60 -20.05 -3.31
C GLU A 86 16.74 -20.07 -1.78
N ARG A 87 16.74 -18.89 -1.14
CA ARG A 87 16.85 -18.73 0.32
C ARG A 87 15.51 -18.87 1.05
N GLY A 88 14.43 -19.24 0.35
CA GLY A 88 13.10 -19.44 0.94
C GLY A 88 12.33 -18.14 1.23
N PHE A 89 12.74 -17.02 0.62
CA PHE A 89 11.98 -15.77 0.65
C PHE A 89 11.07 -15.64 -0.56
N LEU A 90 9.90 -15.05 -0.35
CA LEU A 90 8.97 -14.65 -1.38
C LEU A 90 9.09 -13.13 -1.58
N VAL A 91 9.39 -12.74 -2.82
CA VAL A 91 9.42 -11.34 -3.24
C VAL A 91 8.16 -11.05 -4.04
N LEU A 92 7.35 -10.12 -3.55
CA LEU A 92 6.17 -9.61 -4.23
C LEU A 92 6.56 -8.30 -4.92
N ARG A 93 6.39 -8.19 -6.23
CA ARG A 93 6.68 -6.98 -7.02
C ARG A 93 5.42 -6.45 -7.69
N PRO A 94 4.69 -5.53 -7.03
CA PRO A 94 3.58 -4.85 -7.66
C PRO A 94 4.07 -3.91 -8.78
N LYS A 95 3.34 -3.88 -9.89
CA LYS A 95 3.63 -3.11 -11.09
C LYS A 95 2.38 -2.32 -11.50
N PRO A 96 2.25 -1.03 -11.10
CA PRO A 96 1.21 -0.15 -11.65
C PRO A 96 1.46 0.06 -13.14
N ILE A 97 0.62 -0.52 -14.01
CA ILE A 97 0.71 -0.32 -15.46
C ILE A 97 -0.20 0.85 -15.86
N GLU A 98 -1.45 0.78 -15.44
CA GLU A 98 -2.44 1.85 -15.49
C GLU A 98 -2.93 2.11 -14.07
N TYR A 99 -3.01 3.39 -13.74
CA TYR A 99 -3.29 3.84 -12.39
C TYR A 99 -3.68 5.32 -12.44
N HIS A 100 -4.24 5.79 -11.33
CA HIS A 100 -4.50 7.19 -11.07
C HIS A 100 -3.94 7.59 -9.71
N LEU A 101 -3.90 8.90 -9.49
CA LEU A 101 -3.48 9.51 -8.25
C LEU A 101 -4.69 10.12 -7.55
N GLU A 102 -4.87 9.75 -6.29
CA GLU A 102 -5.90 10.33 -5.43
C GLU A 102 -5.31 11.16 -4.29
N GLU A 103 -6.04 12.21 -3.91
CA GLU A 103 -5.92 12.82 -2.60
C GLU A 103 -6.78 12.01 -1.62
N MET A 104 -6.12 11.38 -0.65
CA MET A 104 -6.78 11.09 0.61
C MET A 104 -6.84 12.39 1.40
N GLY A 105 -8.04 12.83 1.79
CA GLY A 105 -8.25 14.04 2.59
C GLY A 105 -7.65 13.93 3.99
N PHE A 106 -6.31 13.95 4.08
CA PHE A 106 -5.48 13.68 5.26
C PHE A 106 -5.66 14.71 6.39
N VAL A 107 -6.60 15.64 6.23
CA VAL A 107 -7.06 16.55 7.28
C VAL A 107 -7.87 15.85 8.39
N SER A 108 -8.38 14.62 8.17
CA SER A 108 -9.33 13.97 9.11
C SER A 108 -8.82 12.74 9.86
N VAL A 109 -7.81 12.01 9.38
CA VAL A 109 -7.27 10.83 10.07
C VAL A 109 -5.76 10.99 10.29
N PRO A 110 -5.30 11.26 11.52
CA PRO A 110 -3.91 11.60 11.76
C PRO A 110 -2.99 10.39 11.41
N PRO A 111 -1.80 10.63 10.80
CA PRO A 111 -0.85 9.59 10.39
C PRO A 111 -0.52 8.55 11.49
N ARG A 112 -0.71 8.91 12.77
CA ARG A 112 -0.59 8.03 13.94
C ARG A 112 -1.52 6.81 13.92
N VAL A 113 -2.68 6.91 13.25
CA VAL A 113 -3.75 5.89 13.23
C VAL A 113 -3.51 4.86 12.12
N TRP A 114 -2.91 5.28 11.00
CA TRP A 114 -2.66 4.42 9.85
C TRP A 114 -1.62 3.35 10.16
N GLY A 115 -2.04 2.09 10.22
CA GLY A 115 -1.12 0.94 10.28
C GLY A 115 -0.71 0.52 8.88
N THR A 116 -1.70 0.18 8.06
CA THR A 116 -1.57 -0.18 6.66
C THR A 116 -1.24 1.03 5.80
N TRP A 117 -0.29 0.90 4.89
CA TRP A 117 0.05 1.97 3.94
C TRP A 117 0.35 1.45 2.52
N ALA A 118 0.25 0.14 2.29
CA ALA A 118 0.01 -0.44 0.97
C ALA A 118 -0.98 -1.60 1.08
N SER A 119 -1.88 -1.72 0.11
CA SER A 119 -2.93 -2.73 0.06
C SER A 119 -3.07 -3.27 -1.36
N PHE A 120 -3.13 -4.58 -1.48
CA PHE A 120 -3.34 -5.29 -2.74
C PHE A 120 -4.46 -6.31 -2.53
N SER A 121 -5.43 -6.34 -3.44
CA SER A 121 -6.53 -7.32 -3.45
C SER A 121 -6.38 -8.19 -4.69
N LEU A 122 -6.18 -9.49 -4.51
CA LEU A 122 -6.17 -10.46 -5.60
C LEU A 122 -7.55 -11.13 -5.69
N PRO A 123 -7.99 -11.57 -6.89
CA PRO A 123 -9.19 -12.40 -6.99
C PRO A 123 -9.00 -13.70 -6.20
N PHE A 124 -10.08 -14.22 -5.59
CA PHE A 124 -9.98 -15.48 -4.85
C PHE A 124 -9.60 -16.67 -5.73
N SER A 125 -9.84 -16.61 -7.05
CA SER A 125 -9.38 -17.63 -8.00
C SER A 125 -7.86 -17.88 -7.94
N ALA A 126 -7.07 -16.88 -7.54
CA ALA A 126 -5.63 -17.02 -7.37
C ALA A 126 -5.22 -17.83 -6.14
N TYR A 127 -6.16 -18.24 -5.27
CA TYR A 127 -5.86 -18.94 -4.03
C TYR A 127 -5.16 -20.28 -4.28
N ASN A 128 -5.74 -21.13 -5.12
CA ASN A 128 -5.16 -22.44 -5.43
C ASN A 128 -3.82 -22.28 -6.16
N GLU A 129 -3.73 -21.35 -7.11
CA GLU A 129 -2.47 -21.05 -7.81
C GLU A 129 -1.34 -20.64 -6.83
N LEU A 130 -1.64 -19.81 -5.83
CA LEU A 130 -0.69 -19.42 -4.79
C LEU A 130 -0.30 -20.58 -3.87
N VAL A 131 -1.26 -21.45 -3.53
CA VAL A 131 -1.01 -22.62 -2.69
C VAL A 131 -0.10 -23.61 -3.41
N ASP A 132 -0.40 -23.91 -4.67
CA ASP A 132 0.37 -24.83 -5.49
C ASP A 132 1.76 -24.28 -5.77
N PHE A 133 1.88 -22.99 -6.11
CA PHE A 133 3.16 -22.31 -6.33
C PHE A 133 4.09 -22.38 -5.10
N LEU A 134 3.54 -22.45 -3.88
CA LEU A 134 4.30 -22.45 -2.63
C LEU A 134 4.28 -23.80 -1.92
N ALA A 135 3.83 -24.87 -2.57
CA ALA A 135 3.66 -26.18 -1.95
C ALA A 135 4.98 -26.75 -1.40
N GLU A 136 6.10 -26.57 -2.11
CA GLU A 136 7.41 -27.11 -1.73
C GLU A 136 8.03 -26.46 -0.49
N VAL A 137 7.61 -25.22 -0.16
CA VAL A 137 8.11 -24.46 1.00
C VAL A 137 7.18 -24.53 2.21
N ARG A 138 6.12 -25.34 2.11
CA ARG A 138 5.18 -25.61 3.20
C ARG A 138 5.95 -26.24 4.37
N LYS A 139 5.88 -25.59 5.54
CA LYS A 139 6.37 -26.16 6.80
C LYS A 139 5.17 -26.75 7.55
N ASP A 140 5.26 -28.03 7.91
CA ASP A 140 4.12 -28.78 8.51
C ASP A 140 3.64 -28.27 9.87
N ASN A 141 4.37 -27.37 10.52
CA ASN A 141 4.02 -26.89 11.85
C ASN A 141 3.49 -25.46 11.78
N GLY A 142 2.19 -25.30 11.50
CA GLY A 142 1.43 -24.04 11.58
C GLY A 142 1.35 -23.40 12.99
N ASN A 143 2.23 -23.81 13.90
CA ASN A 143 2.30 -23.30 15.26
C ASN A 143 2.67 -21.81 15.27
N GLY A 144 1.93 -21.05 16.08
CA GLY A 144 2.18 -19.63 16.30
C GLY A 144 1.51 -18.68 15.30
N PHE A 145 0.65 -19.18 14.42
CA PHE A 145 -0.25 -18.35 13.61
C PHE A 145 -1.60 -18.21 14.28
N TYR A 146 -2.18 -17.03 14.18
CA TYR A 146 -3.47 -16.67 14.75
C TYR A 146 -4.25 -15.87 13.72
N THR A 147 -5.57 -15.83 13.85
CA THR A 147 -6.44 -15.04 12.98
C THR A 147 -7.06 -13.86 13.72
N ALA A 148 -7.35 -12.80 12.96
CA ALA A 148 -8.18 -11.70 13.42
C ALA A 148 -9.14 -11.32 12.29
N SER A 149 -10.34 -10.90 12.68
CA SER A 149 -11.38 -10.46 11.75
C SER A 149 -11.64 -8.96 11.86
N ARG A 150 -12.08 -8.37 10.75
CA ARG A 150 -12.60 -7.01 10.65
C ARG A 150 -13.75 -6.97 9.66
N GLY A 151 -14.84 -6.29 10.02
CA GLY A 151 -16.00 -6.13 9.16
C GLY A 151 -17.30 -6.22 9.96
N SER A 152 -18.38 -5.80 9.32
CA SER A 152 -19.75 -5.84 9.83
C SER A 152 -20.70 -5.81 8.64
N GLY A 153 -21.77 -6.61 8.65
CA GLY A 153 -22.79 -6.63 7.60
C GLY A 153 -22.30 -7.24 6.27
N GLY A 154 -22.54 -8.54 6.08
CA GLY A 154 -22.33 -9.26 4.81
C GLY A 154 -20.88 -9.46 4.36
N ARG A 155 -19.96 -8.53 4.69
CA ARG A 155 -18.56 -8.53 4.26
C ARG A 155 -17.59 -8.59 5.46
N ILE A 156 -16.77 -9.62 5.53
CA ILE A 156 -15.83 -9.89 6.62
C ILE A 156 -14.45 -10.15 6.04
N GLU A 157 -13.45 -9.39 6.48
CA GLU A 157 -12.04 -9.70 6.24
C GLU A 157 -11.48 -10.51 7.41
N VAL A 158 -10.84 -11.64 7.13
CA VAL A 158 -10.04 -12.39 8.11
C VAL A 158 -8.61 -12.44 7.61
N TYR A 159 -7.68 -12.05 8.47
CA TYR A 159 -6.26 -12.07 8.18
C TYR A 159 -5.50 -12.85 9.25
N ALA A 160 -4.38 -13.46 8.85
CA ALA A 160 -3.47 -14.15 9.74
C ALA A 160 -2.35 -13.24 10.22
N TYR A 161 -1.85 -13.54 11.42
CA TYR A 161 -0.68 -12.91 12.01
C TYR A 161 0.16 -13.91 12.78
N LYS A 162 1.47 -13.66 12.85
CA LYS A 162 2.44 -14.54 13.51
C LYS A 162 2.80 -14.02 14.90
N GLY A 163 2.68 -14.89 15.90
CA GLY A 163 2.94 -14.60 17.32
C GLY A 163 1.84 -13.76 17.98
N ARG A 164 1.70 -13.87 19.30
CA ARG A 164 0.61 -13.21 20.07
C ARG A 164 0.58 -11.68 19.96
N LYS A 165 1.73 -11.05 19.68
CA LYS A 165 1.87 -9.60 19.52
C LYS A 165 1.77 -9.13 18.05
N GLY A 166 1.56 -10.05 17.11
CA GLY A 166 1.58 -9.78 15.67
C GLY A 166 0.30 -9.19 15.08
N LYS A 167 -0.79 -9.08 15.87
CA LYS A 167 -2.14 -8.70 15.39
C LYS A 167 -2.15 -7.44 14.53
N ASP A 168 -1.37 -6.42 14.90
CA ASP A 168 -1.34 -5.16 14.15
C ASP A 168 -0.46 -5.17 12.89
N LEU A 169 0.41 -6.17 12.72
CA LEU A 169 1.41 -6.25 11.65
C LEU A 169 1.13 -7.38 10.64
N GLY A 170 0.67 -8.55 11.07
CA GLY A 170 0.58 -9.75 10.23
C GLY A 170 1.82 -10.63 10.34
N ILE A 171 2.33 -11.13 9.21
CA ILE A 171 3.61 -11.87 9.14
C ILE A 171 4.80 -10.91 9.03
N PRO A 172 6.00 -11.30 9.46
CA PRO A 172 7.19 -10.44 9.36
C PRO A 172 7.54 -10.08 7.91
N VAL A 173 7.85 -8.80 7.68
CA VAL A 173 8.40 -8.30 6.40
C VAL A 173 9.88 -8.01 6.59
N PHE A 174 10.72 -8.57 5.73
CA PHE A 174 12.18 -8.47 5.80
C PHE A 174 12.73 -7.30 5.00
N GLY A 175 12.03 -6.90 3.94
CA GLY A 175 12.40 -5.78 3.09
C GLY A 175 11.19 -5.25 2.33
N TYR A 176 11.22 -3.97 1.97
CA TYR A 176 10.33 -3.41 0.96
C TYR A 176 10.99 -2.18 0.35
N SER A 177 10.57 -1.86 -0.86
CA SER A 177 10.82 -0.58 -1.53
C SER A 177 9.53 -0.19 -2.25
N LEU A 178 9.05 1.03 -2.05
CA LEU A 178 7.92 1.61 -2.78
C LEU A 178 8.26 3.08 -3.06
N GLY A 179 8.11 3.53 -4.30
CA GLY A 179 8.49 4.89 -4.67
C GLY A 179 7.60 5.51 -5.74
N LEU A 180 7.59 6.84 -5.78
CA LEU A 180 6.86 7.62 -6.78
C LEU A 180 7.72 7.98 -8.00
N HIS A 181 9.04 7.72 -7.94
CA HIS A 181 9.93 7.86 -9.10
C HIS A 181 9.64 6.76 -10.13
N GLY A 182 9.73 7.08 -11.43
CA GLY A 182 9.42 6.16 -12.53
C GLY A 182 7.92 6.01 -12.81
N LEU A 183 7.07 6.68 -12.02
CA LEU A 183 5.63 6.73 -12.24
C LEU A 183 5.26 8.01 -12.98
N THR A 184 4.97 7.92 -14.28
CA THR A 184 4.67 9.06 -15.16
C THR A 184 3.68 10.06 -14.55
N LEU A 185 2.52 9.61 -14.07
CA LEU A 185 1.52 10.52 -13.48
C LEU A 185 2.01 11.21 -12.20
N ALA A 186 2.90 10.56 -11.43
CA ALA A 186 3.45 11.17 -10.21
C ALA A 186 4.49 12.23 -10.56
N GLU A 187 5.33 11.97 -11.56
CA GLU A 187 6.31 12.94 -12.05
C GLU A 187 5.62 14.18 -12.62
N GLU A 188 4.60 14.00 -13.47
CA GLU A 188 3.77 15.09 -13.98
C GLU A 188 3.11 15.88 -12.84
N TYR A 189 2.53 15.18 -11.87
CA TYR A 189 1.90 15.80 -10.71
C TYR A 189 2.88 16.67 -9.92
N PHE A 190 4.08 16.17 -9.62
CA PHE A 190 5.07 16.95 -8.86
C PHE A 190 5.68 18.09 -9.67
N LEU A 191 5.77 17.98 -11.00
CA LEU A 191 6.15 19.10 -11.88
C LEU A 191 5.11 20.23 -11.83
N GLU A 192 3.82 19.91 -11.91
CA GLU A 192 2.73 20.89 -11.77
C GLU A 192 2.77 21.54 -10.39
N LYS A 193 2.93 20.73 -9.33
CA LYS A 193 3.02 21.25 -7.97
C LYS A 193 4.27 22.06 -7.70
N ALA A 194 5.39 21.78 -8.37
CA ALA A 194 6.59 22.60 -8.23
C ALA A 194 6.33 24.03 -8.72
N LYS A 195 5.67 24.17 -9.88
CA LYS A 195 5.27 25.47 -10.44
C LYS A 195 4.30 26.21 -9.51
N GLU A 196 3.26 25.53 -9.02
CA GLU A 196 2.29 26.12 -8.09
C GLU A 196 2.94 26.59 -6.77
N ASN A 197 4.00 25.91 -6.31
CA ASN A 197 4.71 26.22 -5.07
C ASN A 197 5.95 27.10 -5.28
N GLU A 198 6.23 27.56 -6.51
CA GLU A 198 7.45 28.31 -6.86
C GLU A 198 8.73 27.55 -6.47
N VAL A 199 8.70 26.22 -6.52
CA VAL A 199 9.85 25.36 -6.30
C VAL A 199 10.57 25.19 -7.64
N PRO A 200 11.89 25.50 -7.73
CA PRO A 200 12.64 25.31 -8.97
C PRO A 200 12.64 23.85 -9.42
N GLU A 201 12.40 23.61 -10.71
CA GLU A 201 12.28 22.26 -11.27
C GLU A 201 13.54 21.42 -11.05
N GLU A 202 14.73 22.03 -11.01
CA GLU A 202 15.97 21.30 -10.74
C GLU A 202 15.96 20.62 -9.36
N ARG A 203 15.21 21.14 -8.38
CA ARG A 203 15.10 20.53 -7.06
C ARG A 203 14.42 19.17 -7.12
N LEU A 204 13.43 18.97 -8.00
CA LEU A 204 12.73 17.70 -8.16
C LEU A 204 13.67 16.53 -8.45
N ARG A 205 14.81 16.80 -9.10
CA ARG A 205 15.85 15.80 -9.42
C ARG A 205 16.56 15.25 -8.19
N TYR A 206 16.47 15.92 -7.04
CA TYR A 206 17.16 15.52 -5.81
C TYR A 206 16.21 14.98 -4.73
N ILE A 207 14.90 15.23 -4.86
CA ILE A 207 13.90 14.81 -3.88
C ILE A 207 13.78 13.28 -3.84
N LYS A 208 13.77 12.73 -2.63
CA LYS A 208 13.53 11.30 -2.38
C LYS A 208 12.04 11.06 -2.16
N LEU A 209 11.34 10.60 -3.20
CA LEU A 209 9.90 10.31 -3.17
C LEU A 209 9.61 8.81 -3.00
N GLY A 210 10.46 8.09 -2.29
CA GLY A 210 10.30 6.66 -2.06
C GLY A 210 10.78 6.25 -0.68
N LEU A 211 10.41 5.04 -0.31
CA LEU A 211 10.62 4.47 1.01
C LEU A 211 11.24 3.10 0.89
N ARG A 212 12.29 2.86 1.67
CA ARG A 212 12.87 1.53 1.88
C ARG A 212 12.74 1.12 3.33
N LYS A 213 12.64 -0.19 3.57
CA LYS A 213 12.60 -0.70 4.93
C LYS A 213 13.95 -0.49 5.64
N ARG A 214 13.97 0.35 6.68
CA ARG A 214 15.06 0.37 7.66
C ARG A 214 14.98 -0.81 8.63
N LYS A 215 16.10 -1.17 9.24
CA LYS A 215 16.18 -2.32 10.17
C LYS A 215 15.23 -2.17 11.36
N GLU A 216 15.12 -0.96 11.89
CA GLU A 216 14.35 -0.63 13.09
C GLU A 216 12.84 -0.59 12.82
N THR A 217 12.43 -0.41 11.56
CA THR A 217 11.01 -0.32 11.21
C THR A 217 10.34 -1.69 11.37
N LYS A 218 9.44 -1.75 12.34
CA LYS A 218 8.55 -2.90 12.56
C LYS A 218 7.49 -2.89 11.47
N ALA A 219 7.69 -3.77 10.51
CA ALA A 219 6.84 -3.96 9.35
C ALA A 219 6.28 -5.38 9.31
N GLY A 220 5.06 -5.50 8.80
CA GLY A 220 4.44 -6.79 8.57
C GLY A 220 3.46 -6.76 7.42
N LEU A 221 3.15 -7.95 6.91
CA LEU A 221 2.20 -8.17 5.85
C LEU A 221 1.01 -8.93 6.40
N LYS A 222 -0.18 -8.33 6.38
CA LYS A 222 -1.41 -9.08 6.68
C LYS A 222 -1.83 -9.80 5.42
N VAL A 223 -1.82 -11.12 5.48
CA VAL A 223 -2.37 -12.00 4.45
C VAL A 223 -3.75 -12.41 4.91
N GLY A 224 -4.77 -12.09 4.13
CA GLY A 224 -6.16 -12.32 4.50
C GLY A 224 -7.04 -12.75 3.34
N LEU A 225 -8.25 -13.16 3.70
CA LEU A 225 -9.35 -13.46 2.80
C LEU A 225 -10.53 -12.56 3.18
N VAL A 226 -11.17 -11.99 2.19
CA VAL A 226 -12.46 -11.33 2.38
C VAL A 226 -13.56 -12.25 1.90
N TRP A 227 -14.55 -12.35 2.77
CA TRP A 227 -15.78 -13.08 2.57
C TRP A 227 -16.90 -12.09 2.37
N GLU A 228 -17.73 -12.35 1.37
CA GLU A 228 -18.93 -11.58 1.11
C GLU A 228 -20.09 -12.54 0.88
N ASN A 229 -21.17 -12.34 1.61
CA ASN A 229 -22.39 -13.16 1.52
C ASN A 229 -22.09 -14.68 1.64
N GLY A 230 -21.19 -15.05 2.57
CA GLY A 230 -20.85 -16.44 2.86
C GLY A 230 -19.89 -17.11 1.86
N ARG A 231 -19.25 -16.37 0.96
CA ARG A 231 -18.26 -16.90 0.00
C ARG A 231 -16.97 -16.07 0.00
N PRO A 232 -15.80 -16.68 -0.19
CA PRO A 232 -14.57 -15.93 -0.35
C PRO A 232 -14.55 -15.23 -1.71
N VAL A 233 -14.17 -13.95 -1.73
CA VAL A 233 -14.21 -13.11 -2.95
C VAL A 233 -12.86 -12.51 -3.31
N GLU A 234 -11.99 -12.23 -2.33
CA GLU A 234 -10.65 -11.70 -2.58
C GLU A 234 -9.63 -12.18 -1.54
N ILE A 235 -8.37 -12.27 -1.96
CA ILE A 235 -7.21 -12.37 -1.08
C ILE A 235 -6.68 -10.96 -0.84
N THR A 236 -6.49 -10.55 0.41
CA THR A 236 -5.94 -9.24 0.76
C THR A 236 -4.52 -9.34 1.27
N LEU A 237 -3.65 -8.47 0.74
CA LEU A 237 -2.26 -8.32 1.15
C LEU A 237 -2.06 -6.87 1.61
N LYS A 238 -1.84 -6.66 2.91
CA LYS A 238 -1.77 -5.32 3.51
C LYS A 238 -0.46 -5.09 4.24
N LEU A 239 0.43 -4.29 3.65
CA LEU A 239 1.69 -3.88 4.27
C LEU A 239 1.39 -2.85 5.36
N SER A 240 1.83 -3.16 6.58
CA SER A 240 1.64 -2.34 7.76
C SER A 240 2.96 -2.02 8.46
N THR A 241 3.06 -0.84 9.07
CA THR A 241 4.13 -0.52 10.01
C THR A 241 3.56 0.03 11.32
N THR A 242 4.26 -0.19 12.43
CA THR A 242 3.83 0.26 13.76
C THR A 242 4.86 1.14 14.48
N GLU A 243 6.15 0.87 14.29
CA GLU A 243 7.26 1.52 14.98
C GLU A 243 8.48 1.63 14.06
N PRO A 244 9.45 2.54 14.33
CA PRO A 244 9.42 3.58 15.36
C PRO A 244 8.39 4.67 15.08
N ARG A 245 8.13 5.51 16.09
CA ARG A 245 7.48 6.81 15.84
C ARG A 245 8.53 7.78 15.30
N VAL A 246 8.12 8.63 14.37
CA VAL A 246 8.94 9.72 13.83
C VAL A 246 8.21 11.04 14.04
N LYS A 247 9.00 12.10 14.18
CA LYS A 247 8.55 13.46 14.43
C LYS A 247 9.16 14.35 13.36
N ILE A 248 8.35 15.19 12.75
CA ILE A 248 8.78 16.16 11.73
C ILE A 248 8.25 17.54 12.10
N GLN A 249 8.89 18.58 11.58
CA GLN A 249 8.35 19.93 11.59
C GLN A 249 7.43 20.09 10.36
N GLY A 250 6.12 20.17 10.59
CA GLY A 250 5.14 20.50 9.54
C GLY A 250 4.98 22.02 9.34
N LEU A 251 4.12 22.42 8.40
CA LEU A 251 3.81 23.84 8.14
C LEU A 251 3.28 24.58 9.38
N TYR A 252 2.48 23.90 10.20
CA TYR A 252 1.78 24.50 11.35
C TYR A 252 2.17 23.87 12.69
N GLY A 253 3.42 23.42 12.79
CA GLY A 253 3.97 22.81 13.99
C GLY A 253 4.33 21.34 13.82
N GLU A 254 4.61 20.71 14.96
CA GLU A 254 5.19 19.37 14.99
C GLU A 254 4.15 18.28 14.72
N ILE A 255 4.52 17.29 13.92
CA ILE A 255 3.66 16.16 13.57
C ILE A 255 4.37 14.86 13.99
N VAL A 256 3.64 13.98 14.68
CA VAL A 256 4.14 12.67 15.11
C VAL A 256 3.36 11.54 14.45
N GLY A 257 4.08 10.58 13.90
CA GLY A 257 3.51 9.49 13.10
C GLY A 257 4.31 8.20 13.22
N LYS A 258 3.81 7.13 12.61
CA LYS A 258 4.53 5.87 12.50
C LYS A 258 5.46 5.97 11.31
N SER A 259 6.70 5.52 11.49
CA SER A 259 7.65 5.49 10.39
C SER A 259 7.25 4.50 9.32
N ARG A 260 7.52 4.88 8.08
CA ARG A 260 7.35 4.02 6.90
C ARG A 260 8.67 3.53 6.32
N GLY A 261 9.80 3.87 6.95
CA GLY A 261 11.11 3.42 6.49
C GLY A 261 12.12 4.55 6.48
N GLU A 262 13.05 4.47 5.53
CA GLU A 262 13.98 5.54 5.20
C GLU A 262 13.69 6.10 3.80
N LEU A 263 13.97 7.38 3.62
CA LEU A 263 13.84 8.05 2.32
C LEU A 263 14.81 7.46 1.30
N ALA A 264 14.28 7.11 0.15
CA ALA A 264 15.05 6.58 -0.98
C ALA A 264 14.60 7.23 -2.28
N ARG A 265 15.57 7.48 -3.17
CA ARG A 265 15.29 7.70 -4.59
C ARG A 265 15.22 6.32 -5.24
N THR A 266 14.03 5.83 -5.51
CA THR A 266 13.82 4.44 -5.96
C THR A 266 12.60 4.36 -6.86
N GLU A 267 12.77 3.67 -7.99
CA GLU A 267 11.69 3.21 -8.87
C GLU A 267 11.23 1.79 -8.49
N GLY A 268 11.97 1.14 -7.57
CA GLY A 268 11.72 -0.24 -7.18
C GLY A 268 10.46 -0.38 -6.33
N TRP A 269 9.59 -1.30 -6.76
CA TRP A 269 8.40 -1.74 -6.05
C TRP A 269 8.53 -3.21 -5.66
N TYR A 270 8.77 -3.48 -4.37
CA TYR A 270 8.82 -4.84 -3.85
C TYR A 270 8.49 -4.94 -2.36
N ILE A 271 8.06 -6.13 -1.93
CA ILE A 271 7.89 -6.54 -0.53
C ILE A 271 8.49 -7.95 -0.38
N VAL A 272 9.28 -8.16 0.67
CA VAL A 272 9.96 -9.43 0.94
C VAL A 272 9.45 -10.03 2.24
N VAL A 273 8.95 -11.26 2.17
CA VAL A 273 8.50 -12.08 3.32
C VAL A 273 9.14 -13.47 3.25
N HIS A 274 9.12 -14.22 4.35
CA HIS A 274 9.48 -15.64 4.27
C HIS A 274 8.35 -16.39 3.57
N ALA A 275 8.66 -17.21 2.55
CA ALA A 275 7.65 -17.87 1.73
C ALA A 275 6.79 -18.83 2.55
N GLY A 276 7.43 -19.62 3.43
CA GLY A 276 6.75 -20.46 4.42
C GLY A 276 5.76 -19.70 5.32
N ASP A 277 6.11 -18.48 5.76
CA ASP A 277 5.19 -17.69 6.61
C ASP A 277 4.00 -17.18 5.81
N PHE A 278 4.21 -16.84 4.53
CA PHE A 278 3.15 -16.41 3.63
C PHE A 278 2.13 -17.52 3.37
N ILE A 279 2.59 -18.72 2.97
CA ILE A 279 1.70 -19.85 2.69
C ILE A 279 0.97 -20.32 3.96
N THR A 280 1.68 -20.43 5.11
CA THR A 280 1.02 -20.78 6.37
C THR A 280 -0.04 -19.75 6.76
N ALA A 281 0.22 -18.44 6.56
CA ALA A 281 -0.78 -17.41 6.81
C ALA A 281 -2.01 -17.56 5.91
N LEU A 282 -1.80 -17.77 4.61
CA LEU A 282 -2.87 -17.94 3.62
C LEU A 282 -3.74 -19.16 3.93
N GLU A 283 -3.14 -20.30 4.25
CA GLU A 283 -3.89 -21.50 4.64
C GLU A 283 -4.58 -21.35 5.98
N THR A 284 -3.97 -20.64 6.94
CA THR A 284 -4.58 -20.40 8.26
C THR A 284 -5.88 -19.61 8.12
N VAL A 285 -5.91 -18.60 7.24
CA VAL A 285 -7.16 -17.87 6.97
C VAL A 285 -8.15 -18.68 6.14
N GLY A 286 -7.68 -19.52 5.21
CA GLY A 286 -8.53 -20.46 4.47
C GLY A 286 -9.26 -21.43 5.38
N ARG A 287 -8.59 -21.95 6.42
CA ARG A 287 -9.18 -22.87 7.42
C ARG A 287 -10.16 -22.20 8.38
N ALA A 288 -10.07 -20.88 8.58
CA ALA A 288 -10.84 -20.16 9.59
C ALA A 288 -12.37 -20.19 9.38
N PHE A 289 -12.83 -20.63 8.22
CA PHE A 289 -14.26 -20.66 7.85
C PHE A 289 -14.81 -22.09 7.63
N GLY A 290 -14.15 -23.10 8.20
CA GLY A 290 -14.57 -24.51 8.10
C GLY A 290 -13.84 -25.23 6.97
N GLY A 291 -13.09 -26.28 7.30
CA GLY A 291 -12.22 -26.98 6.37
C GLY A 291 -12.92 -27.93 5.39
N ASN A 292 -12.40 -27.92 4.17
CA ASN A 292 -12.36 -28.93 3.10
C ASN A 292 -13.58 -29.18 2.18
N PRO A 293 -13.34 -29.60 0.91
CA PRO A 293 -12.14 -29.45 0.05
C PRO A 293 -12.43 -28.45 -1.11
N TYR A 294 -11.44 -27.66 -1.50
CA TYR A 294 -11.41 -27.07 -2.85
C TYR A 294 -10.55 -27.98 -3.73
#